data_AF-A0A815Y189-F1
#
_entry.id   AF-A0A815Y189-F1
#
_cell.length_a   1.000
_cell.length_b   1.000
_cell.length_c   1.000
_cell.angle_alpha   90.00
_cell.angle_beta   90.00
_cell.angle_gamma   90.00
#
_symmetry.space_group_name_H-M   'P 1'
#
loop_
_entity.id
_entity.type
_entity.pdbx_description
1 polymer ?
#
loop_
_entity_poly.entity_id
_entity_poly.type
_entity_poly.pdbx_seq_one_letter_code
_entity_poly.pdbx_strand_id
1 'polypeptide(L)' 'RINYLGSVYCTQACLPSMKRRGTGRIVFLSSQAGQLGVFGYTSYCSTKYALKGLAESLQMELERENIYITLVFPPDT' A
#
# COMPACT_ATOMS: atom_id res chain seq x y z
N ARG A 1 6.07 1.43 12.50
CA ARG A 1 6.22 2.85 12.04
C ARG A 1 6.67 2.93 10.59
N ILE A 2 7.84 2.41 10.23
CA ILE A 2 8.41 2.52 8.87
C ILE A 2 7.46 1.97 7.79
N ASN A 3 7.10 0.68 7.86
CA ASN A 3 6.32 0.01 6.80
C ASN A 3 4.98 0.71 6.51
N TYR A 4 4.17 0.91 7.55
CA TYR A 4 2.82 1.48 7.39
C TYR A 4 2.83 3.01 7.28
N LEU A 5 3.31 3.71 8.30
CA LEU A 5 3.23 5.17 8.33
C LEU A 5 4.13 5.82 7.27
N GLY A 6 5.28 5.22 6.93
CA GLY A 6 6.09 5.69 5.80
C GLY A 6 5.30 5.67 4.49
N SER A 7 4.59 4.56 4.23
CA SER A 7 3.73 4.43 3.05
C SER A 7 2.57 5.43 3.04
N VAL A 8 1.94 5.67 4.20
CA VAL A 8 0.88 6.69 4.35
C VAL A 8 1.41 8.08 4.03
N TYR A 9 2.51 8.50 4.68
CA TYR A 9 3.03 9.86 4.51
C TYR A 9 3.57 10.10 3.10
N CYS A 10 4.28 9.14 2.50
CA CYS A 10 4.73 9.23 1.12
C CYS A 10 3.54 9.37 0.16
N THR A 11 2.47 8.59 0.37
CA THR A 11 1.26 8.68 -0.45
C THR A 11 0.61 10.05 -0.32
N GLN A 12 0.41 10.54 0.92
CA GLN A 12 -0.17 11.86 1.17
C GLN A 12 0.65 12.99 0.52
N ALA A 13 1.98 12.90 0.53
CA ALA A 13 2.84 13.91 -0.08
C ALA A 13 2.75 13.93 -1.61
N CYS A 14 2.66 12.76 -2.27
CA CYS A 14 2.62 12.66 -3.72
C CYS A 14 1.22 12.88 -4.31
N LEU A 15 0.17 12.56 -3.55
CA LEU A 15 -1.21 12.51 -4.03
C LEU A 15 -1.71 13.84 -4.61
N PRO A 16 -1.49 15.04 -4.02
CA PRO A 16 -1.96 16.29 -4.59
C PRO A 16 -1.44 16.55 -6.01
N SER A 17 -0.20 16.16 -6.31
CA SER A 17 0.39 16.31 -7.65
C SER A 17 -0.24 15.35 -8.66
N MET A 18 -0.56 14.13 -8.24
CA MET A 18 -1.27 13.15 -9.07
C MET A 18 -2.69 13.62 -9.38
N LYS A 19 -3.40 14.14 -8.39
CA LYS A 19 -4.76 14.69 -8.54
C LYS A 19 -4.77 15.88 -9.50
N ARG A 20 -3.84 16.83 -9.37
CA ARG A 20 -3.70 17.96 -10.31
C ARG A 20 -3.44 17.52 -11.75
N ARG A 21 -2.68 16.44 -11.93
CA ARG A 21 -2.42 15.85 -13.26
C ARG A 21 -3.59 15.02 -13.79
N GLY A 22 -4.58 14.69 -12.97
CA GLY A 22 -5.71 13.81 -13.34
C GLY A 22 -5.26 12.40 -13.74
N THR A 23 -4.10 11.94 -13.29
CA THR A 23 -3.59 10.59 -13.56
C THR A 23 -2.45 10.20 -12.64
N GLY A 24 -2.36 8.94 -12.24
CA GLY A 24 -1.24 8.44 -11.46
C GLY A 24 -1.30 6.95 -11.18
N ARG A 25 -0.18 6.42 -10.69
CA ARG A 25 -0.13 5.07 -10.13
C ARG A 25 0.77 5.05 -8.90
N ILE A 26 0.29 4.44 -7.83
CA ILE A 26 1.05 4.20 -6.60
C ILE A 26 1.22 2.69 -6.45
N VAL A 27 2.45 2.24 -6.22
CA VAL A 27 2.75 0.83 -6.02
C VAL A 27 3.18 0.61 -4.58
N PHE A 28 2.43 -0.19 -3.84
CA PHE A 28 2.80 -0.63 -2.50
C PHE A 28 3.47 -2.00 -2.55
N LEU A 29 4.59 -2.12 -1.86
CA LEU A 29 5.32 -3.37 -1.70
C LEU A 29 4.94 -4.04 -0.37
N SER A 30 4.05 -5.03 -0.44
CA SER A 30 3.71 -5.88 0.69
C SER A 30 4.70 -7.06 0.79
N SER A 31 4.19 -8.26 1.03
CA SER A 31 4.90 -9.55 1.12
C SER A 31 3.83 -10.64 1.19
N GLN A 32 4.15 -11.89 0.85
CA GLN A 32 3.27 -13.03 1.17
C GLN A 32 2.80 -13.03 2.64
N ALA A 33 3.64 -12.52 3.57
CA ALA A 33 3.31 -12.29 4.97
C ALA A 33 2.18 -11.26 5.22
N GLY A 34 1.75 -10.54 4.18
CA GLY A 34 0.57 -9.66 4.16
C GLY A 34 -0.73 -10.35 3.75
N GLN A 35 -0.67 -11.65 3.43
CA GLN A 35 -1.83 -12.49 3.07
C GLN A 35 -2.04 -13.64 4.05
N LEU A 36 -0.96 -14.12 4.68
CA LEU A 36 -0.99 -15.16 5.71
C LEU A 36 0.01 -14.83 6.83
N GLY A 37 -0.31 -15.27 8.05
CA GLY A 37 0.58 -15.13 9.21
C GLY A 37 1.74 -16.13 9.15
N VAL A 38 2.95 -15.68 9.50
CA VAL A 38 4.14 -16.52 9.58
C VAL A 38 4.63 -16.56 11.03
N PHE A 39 4.87 -17.76 11.56
CA PHE A 39 5.35 -17.95 12.92
C PHE A 39 6.66 -17.18 13.14
N GLY A 40 6.73 -16.39 14.23
CA GLY A 40 7.88 -15.53 14.54
C GLY A 40 7.87 -14.15 13.87
N TYR A 41 6.95 -13.89 12.95
CA TYR A 41 6.88 -12.63 12.19
C TYR A 41 5.68 -11.75 12.59
N THR A 42 5.12 -11.93 13.78
CA THR A 42 3.87 -11.27 14.22
C THR A 42 3.82 -9.78 13.87
N SER A 43 4.83 -9.01 14.31
CA SER A 43 4.87 -7.56 14.06
C SER A 43 5.04 -7.21 12.58
N TYR A 44 5.82 -8.01 11.84
CA TYR A 44 6.03 -7.83 10.41
C TYR A 44 4.74 -8.11 9.61
N CYS A 45 4.14 -9.29 9.81
CA CYS A 45 2.87 -9.68 9.20
C CYS A 45 1.79 -8.61 9.44
N SER A 46 1.60 -8.18 10.69
CA SER A 46 0.62 -7.13 11.01
C SER A 46 0.83 -5.86 10.18
N THR A 47 2.09 -5.42 9.98
CA THR A 47 2.36 -4.23 9.16
C THR A 47 2.10 -4.45 7.67
N LYS A 48 2.29 -5.66 7.15
CA LYS A 48 2.06 -6.01 5.74
C LYS A 48 0.59 -6.20 5.42
N TYR A 49 -0.20 -6.72 6.37
CA TYR A 49 -1.66 -6.69 6.31
C TYR A 49 -2.20 -5.26 6.34
N ALA A 50 -1.63 -4.39 7.18
CA ALA A 50 -2.05 -2.99 7.22
C ALA A 50 -1.85 -2.27 5.88
N LEU A 51 -0.76 -2.58 5.14
CA LEU A 51 -0.57 -2.08 3.78
C LEU A 51 -1.61 -2.58 2.79
N LYS A 52 -2.09 -3.81 2.96
CA LYS A 52 -3.18 -4.34 2.13
C LYS A 52 -4.46 -3.54 2.33
N GLY A 53 -4.88 -3.36 3.58
CA GLY A 53 -6.07 -2.55 3.89
C GLY A 53 -5.96 -1.12 3.36
N LEU A 54 -4.80 -0.48 3.54
CA LEU A 54 -4.54 0.85 2.99
C LEU A 54 -4.69 0.90 1.46
N ALA A 55 -4.11 -0.07 0.75
CA ALA A 55 -4.12 -0.10 -0.70
C ALA A 55 -5.54 -0.33 -1.25
N GLU A 56 -6.30 -1.25 -0.65
CA GLU A 56 -7.69 -1.54 -1.04
C GLU A 56 -8.59 -0.33 -0.82
N SER A 57 -8.48 0.35 0.34
CA SER A 57 -9.22 1.59 0.60
C SER A 57 -8.87 2.70 -0.40
N LEU A 58 -7.59 2.97 -0.62
CA LEU A 58 -7.15 4.03 -1.53
C LEU A 58 -7.53 3.76 -2.99
N GLN A 59 -7.54 2.51 -3.43
CA GLN A 59 -7.98 2.17 -4.79
C GLN A 59 -9.44 2.62 -5.00
N MET A 60 -10.33 2.33 -4.05
CA MET A 60 -11.75 2.72 -4.14
C MET A 60 -11.93 4.25 -4.09
N GLU A 61 -11.12 4.93 -3.29
CA GLU A 61 -11.19 6.40 -3.16
C GLU A 61 -10.69 7.13 -4.43
N LEU A 62 -9.66 6.61 -5.08
CA LEU A 62 -8.89 7.34 -6.09
C LEU A 62 -9.17 6.92 -7.54
N GLU A 63 -9.89 5.81 -7.75
CA GLU A 63 -10.21 5.30 -9.09
C GLU A 63 -10.92 6.36 -9.96
N ARG A 64 -11.86 7.11 -9.38
CA ARG A 64 -12.59 8.19 -10.08
C ARG A 64 -11.70 9.36 -10.49
N GLU A 65 -10.53 9.49 -9.87
CA GLU A 65 -9.53 10.53 -10.16
C GLU A 65 -8.45 10.01 -11.14
N ASN A 66 -8.67 8.83 -11.76
CA ASN A 66 -7.73 8.17 -12.68
C ASN A 66 -6.35 7.90 -12.04
N ILE A 67 -6.36 7.65 -10.72
CA ILE A 67 -5.18 7.27 -9.95
C ILE A 67 -5.40 5.84 -9.46
N TYR A 68 -4.49 4.95 -9.84
CA TYR A 68 -4.61 3.52 -9.53
C TYR A 68 -3.57 3.08 -8.52
N ILE A 69 -3.95 2.12 -7.69
CA ILE A 69 -3.08 1.49 -6.71
C ILE A 69 -2.72 0.09 -7.20
N THR A 70 -1.47 -0.30 -7.03
CA THR A 70 -1.03 -1.69 -7.24
C THR A 70 -0.38 -2.19 -5.97
N LEU A 71 -0.83 -3.35 -5.50
CA LEU A 71 -0.28 -3.99 -4.31
C LEU A 71 0.45 -5.26 -4.73
N VAL A 72 1.75 -5.30 -4.46
CA VAL A 72 2.61 -6.43 -4.82
C VAL A 72 2.88 -7.28 -3.59
N PHE A 73 2.77 -8.60 -3.74
CA PHE A 73 3.04 -9.59 -2.69
C PHE A 73 4.20 -10.51 -3.09
N PRO A 74 5.47 -10.08 -2.89
CA PRO A 74 6.60 -10.95 -3.18
C PRO A 74 6.62 -12.19 -2.26
N PRO A 75 6.92 -13.39 -2.79
CA PRO A 75 7.24 -14.56 -2.00
C PRO A 75 8.68 -14.48 -1.44
N ASP A 76 8.99 -15.35 -0.49
CA ASP A 76 10.33 -15.49 0.11
C ASP A 76 11.29 -16.45 -0.66
N THR A 77 10.90 -16.88 -1.87
CA THR A 77 11.70 -17.80 -2.72
C THR A 77 12.73 -17.11 -3.58
#